data_AF-A0A644XD78-F1
#
_entry.id   AF-A0A644XD78-F1
#
_cell.length_a   1.000
_cell.length_b   1.000
_cell.length_c   1.000
_cell.angle_alpha   90.00
_cell.angle_beta   90.00
_cell.angle_gamma   90.00
#
_symmetry.space_group_name_H-M   'P 1'
#
loop_
_entity.id
_entity.type
_entity.pdbx_description
1 polymer ?
#
loop_
_entity_poly.entity_id
_entity_poly.type
_entity_poly.pdbx_seq_one_letter_code
_entity_poly.pdbx_strand_id
1 'polypeptide(L)'
;MEHLRQKHPDATLLDAWLHASRFNHEPRIADNGRVYWGDPLRPKGSGWVVPIPVGYTALTPSHAAGSVLSARDMHTPLRFVESVYSMGEWISPHRLTHLQELLWHAETDESQGLYRCRNAYQPPVPSATESTEEDAALSEDEDVYIYD
;
A
#
# COMPACT_ATOMS: atom_id res chain seq x y z
N MET A 1 -10.48 -0.52 -5.14
CA MET A 1 -10.94 0.11 -6.40
C MET A 1 -12.42 -0.17 -6.65
N GLU A 2 -12.84 -1.43 -6.69
CA GLU A 2 -14.26 -1.80 -6.91
C GLU A 2 -15.21 -1.14 -5.90
N HIS A 3 -14.86 -1.15 -4.61
CA HIS A 3 -15.61 -0.44 -3.57
C HIS A 3 -15.78 1.06 -3.87
N LEU A 4 -14.71 1.75 -4.28
CA LEU A 4 -14.77 3.18 -4.62
C LEU A 4 -15.67 3.44 -5.83
N ARG A 5 -15.65 2.53 -6.81
CA ARG A 5 -16.47 2.64 -8.01
C ARG A 5 -17.96 2.50 -7.76
N GLN A 6 -18.38 1.97 -6.61
CA GLN A 6 -19.79 1.96 -6.20
C GLN A 6 -20.31 3.38 -5.94
N LYS A 7 -19.46 4.26 -5.37
CA LYS A 7 -19.80 5.66 -5.08
C LYS A 7 -19.37 6.62 -6.22
N HIS A 8 -18.22 6.33 -6.85
CA HIS A 8 -17.60 7.15 -7.89
C HIS A 8 -17.19 6.26 -9.09
N PRO A 9 -18.09 6.00 -10.06
CA PRO A 9 -17.86 5.03 -11.15
C PRO A 9 -16.61 5.29 -11.99
N ASP A 10 -16.19 6.54 -12.08
CA ASP A 10 -15.01 7.04 -12.79
C ASP A 10 -13.70 6.95 -11.99
N ALA A 11 -13.74 6.45 -10.74
CA ALA A 11 -12.56 6.31 -9.89
C ALA A 11 -11.44 5.53 -10.58
N THR A 12 -10.26 6.14 -10.59
CA THR A 12 -9.04 5.61 -11.18
C THR A 12 -8.27 4.72 -10.21
N LEU A 13 -7.20 4.07 -10.69
CA LEU A 13 -6.30 3.33 -9.81
C LEU A 13 -5.53 4.27 -8.87
N LEU A 14 -5.21 5.48 -9.32
CA LEU A 14 -4.56 6.50 -8.49
C LEU A 14 -5.48 6.94 -7.34
N ASP A 15 -6.77 7.13 -7.59
CA ASP A 15 -7.75 7.44 -6.54
C ASP A 15 -7.84 6.31 -5.51
N ALA A 16 -7.82 5.06 -5.97
CA ALA A 16 -7.80 3.90 -5.09
C ALA A 16 -6.53 3.84 -4.25
N TRP A 17 -5.36 4.14 -4.83
CA TRP A 17 -4.09 4.19 -4.13
C TRP A 17 -4.05 5.32 -3.09
N LEU A 18 -4.52 6.52 -3.45
CA LEU A 18 -4.63 7.67 -2.52
C LEU A 18 -5.61 7.39 -1.38
N HIS A 19 -6.76 6.80 -1.68
CA HIS A 19 -7.74 6.40 -0.67
C HIS A 19 -7.16 5.37 0.31
N ALA A 20 -6.37 4.42 -0.18
CA ALA A 20 -5.67 3.45 0.65
C ALA A 20 -4.47 4.05 1.40
N SER A 21 -3.98 5.21 1.00
CA SER A 21 -2.81 5.86 1.63
C SER A 21 -3.17 6.84 2.74
N ARG A 22 -4.43 7.29 2.80
CA ARG A 22 -4.92 8.24 3.81
C ARG A 22 -5.71 7.53 4.91
N PHE A 23 -5.91 8.21 6.03
CA PHE A 23 -6.90 7.82 7.03
C PHE A 23 -8.28 8.29 6.59
N ASN A 24 -9.21 7.38 6.33
CA ASN A 24 -10.59 7.72 6.04
C ASN A 24 -11.40 7.67 7.34
N HIS A 25 -12.40 8.55 7.48
CA HIS A 25 -13.31 8.53 8.61
C HIS A 25 -14.74 8.66 8.08
N GLU A 26 -15.55 7.64 8.35
CA GLU A 26 -16.98 7.64 8.05
C GLU A 26 -17.76 7.32 9.34
N PRO A 27 -18.94 7.91 9.55
CA PRO A 27 -19.80 7.59 10.69
C PRO A 27 -20.44 6.21 10.51
N ARG A 28 -20.47 5.43 11.59
CA ARG A 28 -21.10 4.10 11.68
C ARG A 28 -22.07 4.08 12.85
N ILE A 29 -23.29 3.62 12.60
CA ILE A 29 -24.33 3.51 13.62
C ILE A 29 -24.33 2.07 14.12
N ALA A 30 -24.13 1.88 15.42
CA ALA A 30 -24.24 0.57 16.08
C ALA A 30 -25.69 0.24 16.42
N ASP A 31 -25.97 -1.03 16.73
CA ASP A 31 -27.33 -1.52 17.00
C ASP A 31 -28.00 -0.85 18.21
N ASN A 32 -27.21 -0.32 19.14
CA ASN A 32 -27.68 0.46 20.29
C ASN A 32 -27.93 1.95 19.98
N GLY A 33 -27.84 2.36 18.71
CA GLY A 33 -28.03 3.74 18.26
C GLY A 33 -26.82 4.67 18.47
N ARG A 34 -25.70 4.17 19.03
CA ARG A 34 -24.47 4.97 19.17
C ARG A 34 -23.77 5.15 17.83
N VAL A 35 -23.16 6.31 17.62
CA VAL A 35 -22.38 6.63 16.42
C VAL A 35 -20.89 6.53 16.73
N TYR A 36 -20.18 5.72 15.95
CA TYR A 36 -18.73 5.59 15.98
C TYR A 36 -18.13 6.13 14.69
N TRP A 37 -16.94 6.72 14.78
CA TRP A 37 -16.20 7.20 13.61
C TRP A 37 -15.01 6.29 13.38
N GLY A 38 -14.78 5.90 12.13
CA GLY A 38 -13.61 5.11 11.77
C GLY A 38 -13.52 4.87 10.27
N ASP A 39 -12.41 4.24 9.85
CA ASP A 39 -12.23 3.86 8.45
C ASP A 39 -13.03 2.59 8.16
N PRO A 40 -14.03 2.63 7.27
CA PRO A 40 -14.85 1.47 7.03
C PRO A 40 -14.12 0.33 6.30
N LEU A 41 -13.01 0.63 5.63
CA LEU A 41 -12.20 -0.33 4.87
C LEU A 41 -10.94 -0.77 5.63
N ARG A 42 -10.64 -0.14 6.78
CA ARG A 42 -9.50 -0.49 7.63
C ARG A 42 -9.94 -0.63 9.08
N PRO A 43 -10.75 -1.66 9.41
CA PRO A 43 -11.05 -1.97 10.81
C PRO A 43 -9.78 -2.28 11.61
N LYS A 44 -9.91 -2.28 12.94
CA LYS A 44 -8.85 -2.71 13.85
C LYS A 44 -8.33 -4.09 13.42
N GLY A 45 -7.00 -4.25 13.41
CA GLY A 45 -6.35 -5.49 12.97
C GLY A 45 -6.07 -5.61 11.46
N SER A 46 -6.43 -4.63 10.63
CA SER A 46 -6.17 -4.65 9.17
C SER A 46 -4.70 -4.51 8.74
N GLY A 47 -3.75 -4.60 9.68
CA GLY A 47 -2.33 -4.41 9.41
C GLY A 47 -1.92 -2.95 9.24
N TRP A 48 -0.67 -2.74 8.84
CA TRP A 48 -0.09 -1.42 8.63
C TRP A 48 0.33 -1.24 7.18
N VAL A 49 -0.60 -0.78 6.36
CA VAL A 49 -0.41 -0.60 4.92
C VAL A 49 0.14 0.80 4.62
N VAL A 50 1.19 0.88 3.81
CA VAL A 50 1.91 2.12 3.45
C VAL A 50 2.08 2.24 1.93
N PRO A 51 1.97 3.45 1.37
CA PRO A 51 2.41 3.71 -0.01
C PRO A 51 3.93 3.57 -0.12
N ILE A 52 4.42 2.88 -1.13
CA ILE A 52 5.85 2.73 -1.39
C ILE A 52 6.17 2.89 -2.88
N PRO A 53 7.29 3.56 -3.24
CA PRO A 53 7.84 3.43 -4.58
C PRO A 53 8.44 2.03 -4.73
N VAL A 54 8.08 1.33 -5.80
CA VAL A 54 8.60 -0.03 -6.08
C VAL A 54 9.52 -0.06 -7.28
N GLY A 55 9.67 1.04 -8.01
CA GLY A 55 10.54 1.08 -9.17
C GLY A 55 10.24 2.23 -10.09
N TYR A 56 10.49 2.00 -11.37
CA TYR A 56 10.45 2.99 -12.42
C TYR A 56 9.83 2.45 -13.71
N THR A 57 9.19 3.33 -14.47
CA THR A 57 8.70 3.04 -15.81
C THR A 57 9.28 4.03 -16.83
N ALA A 58 9.52 3.55 -18.04
CA ALA A 58 10.11 4.32 -19.12
C ALA A 58 9.20 5.45 -19.59
N LEU A 59 9.74 6.67 -19.64
CA LEU A 59 9.13 7.81 -20.34
C LEU A 59 9.62 7.92 -21.78
N THR A 60 10.83 7.41 -22.04
CA THR A 60 11.49 7.48 -23.34
C THR A 60 12.04 6.11 -23.76
N PRO A 61 12.30 5.90 -25.06
CA PRO A 61 13.16 4.81 -25.50
C PRO A 61 14.54 4.85 -24.83
N SER A 62 15.28 3.74 -24.87
CA SER A 62 16.66 3.74 -24.38
C SER A 62 17.55 4.57 -25.31
N HIS A 63 18.37 5.42 -24.72
CA HIS A 63 19.41 6.20 -25.35
C HIS A 63 20.72 5.41 -25.32
N ALA A 64 21.42 5.37 -26.46
CA ALA A 64 22.72 4.71 -26.56
C ALA A 64 23.73 5.33 -25.57
N ALA A 65 24.68 4.52 -25.12
CA ALA A 65 25.76 4.98 -24.25
C ALA A 65 26.49 6.18 -24.86
N GLY A 66 26.72 7.21 -24.06
CA GLY A 66 27.40 8.43 -24.47
C GLY A 66 26.57 9.42 -25.31
N SER A 67 25.31 9.11 -25.64
CA SER A 67 24.43 10.03 -26.37
C SER A 67 23.79 11.11 -25.50
N VAL A 68 23.77 10.90 -24.18
CA VAL A 68 23.21 11.85 -23.20
C VAL A 68 24.35 12.54 -22.47
N LEU A 69 24.40 13.87 -22.58
CA LEU A 69 25.40 14.68 -21.87
C LEU A 69 25.21 14.57 -20.36
N SER A 70 26.31 14.63 -19.61
CA SER A 70 26.32 14.58 -18.14
C SER A 70 25.69 13.33 -17.52
N ALA A 71 25.60 12.22 -18.26
CA ALA A 71 25.29 10.93 -17.69
C ALA A 71 26.38 10.52 -16.68
N ARG A 72 26.03 9.65 -15.72
CA ARG A 72 26.94 9.16 -14.67
C ARG A 72 28.22 8.53 -15.26
N ASP A 73 28.06 7.87 -16.40
CA ASP A 73 29.15 7.37 -17.24
C ASP A 73 28.69 7.34 -18.71
N MET A 74 29.65 7.20 -19.63
CA MET A 74 29.40 7.22 -21.08
C MET A 74 29.38 5.82 -21.71
N HIS A 75 29.33 4.75 -20.91
CA HIS A 75 29.40 3.36 -21.37
C HIS A 75 28.10 2.58 -21.11
N THR A 76 27.23 3.08 -20.23
CA THR A 76 25.93 2.49 -19.90
C THR A 76 24.81 3.18 -20.70
N PRO A 77 23.90 2.44 -21.37
CA PRO A 77 22.71 3.01 -21.97
C PRO A 77 21.85 3.73 -20.93
N LEU A 78 21.30 4.88 -21.30
CA LEU A 78 20.48 5.71 -20.41
C LEU A 78 19.01 5.63 -20.81
N ARG A 79 18.10 5.80 -19.85
CA ARG A 79 16.67 5.94 -20.10
C ARG A 79 16.07 6.94 -19.12
N PHE A 80 15.20 7.83 -19.60
CA PHE A 80 14.43 8.68 -18.71
C PHE A 80 13.21 7.91 -18.21
N VAL A 81 12.97 8.00 -16.90
CA VAL A 81 11.96 7.21 -16.21
C VAL A 81 11.20 8.05 -15.20
N GLU A 82 10.01 7.60 -14.84
CA GLU A 82 9.23 8.10 -13.70
C GLU A 82 9.01 7.00 -12.66
N SER A 83 8.57 7.38 -11.46
CA SER A 83 8.39 6.43 -10.35
C SER A 83 7.11 5.61 -10.49
N VAL A 84 7.21 4.32 -10.18
CA VAL A 84 6.06 3.40 -10.04
C VAL A 84 5.77 3.21 -8.57
N TYR A 85 4.52 3.46 -8.18
CA TYR A 85 4.05 3.32 -6.81
C TYR A 85 3.21 2.06 -6.61
N SER A 86 3.28 1.51 -5.42
CA SER A 86 2.45 0.40 -4.96
C SER A 86 2.09 0.58 -3.49
N MET A 87 1.48 -0.45 -2.90
CA MET A 87 1.24 -0.55 -1.47
C MET A 87 2.15 -1.64 -0.90
N GLY A 88 2.73 -1.38 0.26
CA GLY A 88 3.42 -2.37 1.10
C GLY A 88 2.76 -2.47 2.46
N GLU A 89 3.14 -3.48 3.25
CA GLU A 89 2.68 -3.64 4.63
C GLU A 89 3.88 -3.85 5.57
N TRP A 90 3.91 -3.14 6.69
CA TRP A 90 4.86 -3.43 7.76
C TRP A 90 4.38 -4.63 8.57
N ILE A 91 5.09 -5.74 8.45
CA ILE A 91 4.74 -7.02 9.08
C ILE A 91 5.87 -7.42 10.04
N SER A 92 5.49 -7.89 11.23
CA SER A 92 6.46 -8.47 12.17
C SER A 92 7.02 -9.77 11.59
N PRO A 93 8.35 -10.00 11.61
CA PRO A 93 8.94 -11.23 11.06
C PRO A 93 8.36 -12.52 11.63
N HIS A 94 7.84 -12.52 12.87
CA HIS A 94 7.19 -13.67 13.49
C HIS A 94 5.85 -14.07 12.83
N ARG A 95 5.26 -13.20 12.01
CA ARG A 95 4.04 -13.48 11.24
C ARG A 95 4.33 -14.10 9.87
N LEU A 96 5.60 -14.15 9.46
CA LEU A 96 6.01 -14.73 8.18
C LEU A 96 6.21 -16.24 8.33
N THR A 97 5.72 -17.01 7.35
CA THR A 97 5.83 -18.48 7.36
C THR A 97 7.03 -18.99 6.56
N HIS A 98 7.47 -18.18 5.59
CA HIS A 98 8.58 -18.49 4.71
C HIS A 98 9.50 -17.27 4.52
N LEU A 99 10.82 -17.48 4.52
CA LEU A 99 11.79 -16.39 4.36
C LEU A 99 11.61 -15.62 3.05
N GLN A 100 11.13 -16.30 2.00
CA GLN A 100 10.88 -15.74 0.67
C GLN A 100 9.84 -14.61 0.70
N GLU A 101 8.95 -14.61 1.70
CA GLU A 101 7.98 -13.53 1.93
C GLU A 101 8.65 -12.22 2.36
N LEU A 102 9.85 -12.28 2.95
CA LEU A 102 10.61 -11.09 3.33
C LEU A 102 11.46 -10.53 2.18
N LEU A 103 11.86 -11.39 1.24
CA LEU A 103 12.85 -11.05 0.22
C LEU A 103 12.27 -10.22 -0.92
N TRP A 104 13.06 -9.25 -1.39
CA TRP A 104 12.75 -8.40 -2.53
C TRP A 104 13.67 -8.75 -3.70
N HIS A 105 13.12 -8.81 -4.90
CA HIS A 105 13.84 -9.18 -6.11
C HIS A 105 13.64 -8.09 -7.17
N ALA A 106 14.74 -7.71 -7.84
CA ALA A 106 14.66 -6.86 -9.01
C ALA A 106 14.04 -7.66 -10.17
N GLU A 107 13.02 -7.09 -10.79
CA GLU A 107 12.34 -7.58 -11.98
C GLU A 107 12.38 -6.47 -13.03
N THR A 108 12.89 -6.81 -14.20
CA THR A 108 12.95 -5.89 -15.34
C THR A 108 12.20 -6.49 -16.51
N ASP A 109 11.23 -5.74 -17.02
CA ASP A 109 10.55 -6.00 -18.29
C ASP A 109 10.90 -4.87 -19.26
N GLU A 110 11.95 -5.08 -20.04
CA GLU A 110 12.41 -4.07 -20.99
C GLU A 110 11.40 -3.76 -22.09
N SER A 111 10.54 -4.73 -22.44
CA SER A 111 9.52 -4.59 -23.47
C SER A 111 8.43 -3.59 -23.06
N GLN A 112 8.08 -3.58 -21.78
CA GLN A 112 7.17 -2.61 -21.17
C GLN A 112 7.91 -1.39 -20.59
N GLY A 113 9.24 -1.40 -20.61
CA GLY A 113 10.07 -0.36 -20.00
C GLY A 113 9.92 -0.29 -18.48
N LEU A 114 9.60 -1.41 -17.83
CA LEU A 114 9.31 -1.50 -16.40
C LEU A 114 10.52 -2.06 -15.64
N TYR A 115 10.98 -1.33 -14.63
CA TYR A 115 12.11 -1.67 -13.79
C TYR A 115 11.67 -1.60 -12.33
N ARG A 116 11.33 -2.73 -11.70
CA ARG A 116 10.72 -2.73 -10.36
C ARG A 116 11.33 -3.77 -9.44
N CYS A 117 11.20 -3.54 -8.14
CA CYS A 117 11.40 -4.55 -7.12
C CYS A 117 10.06 -5.18 -6.77
N ARG A 118 10.03 -6.50 -6.61
CA ARG A 118 8.85 -7.25 -6.15
C ARG A 118 9.18 -8.06 -4.92
N ASN A 119 8.21 -8.11 -4.03
CA ASN A 119 8.19 -8.99 -2.89
C ASN A 119 7.20 -10.13 -3.14
N ALA A 120 7.53 -11.33 -2.66
CA ALA A 120 6.74 -12.53 -2.89
C ALA A 120 5.70 -12.81 -1.77
N TYR A 121 5.58 -11.93 -0.77
CA TYR A 121 4.56 -12.05 0.27
C TYR A 121 3.17 -12.10 -0.35
N GLN A 122 2.38 -13.04 0.17
CA GLN A 122 0.97 -13.14 -0.11
C GLN A 122 0.25 -13.11 1.24
N PRO A 123 -0.71 -12.19 1.44
CA PRO A 123 -1.46 -12.18 2.67
C PRO A 123 -2.25 -13.51 2.78
N PRO A 124 -2.35 -14.09 3.99
CA PRO A 124 -3.20 -15.24 4.20
C PRO A 124 -4.64 -14.92 3.77
N VAL A 125 -5.28 -15.85 3.09
CA VAL A 125 -6.70 -15.70 2.71
C VAL A 125 -7.51 -15.56 4.00
N PRO A 126 -8.35 -14.52 4.16
CA PRO A 126 -9.14 -14.36 5.37
C PRO A 126 -9.99 -15.61 5.60
N SER A 127 -9.72 -16.33 6.69
CA SER A 127 -10.65 -17.33 7.19
C SER A 127 -11.84 -16.59 7.76
N ALA A 128 -13.05 -16.89 7.29
CA ALA A 128 -14.27 -16.41 7.90
C ALA A 128 -14.36 -16.98 9.33
N THR A 129 -13.82 -16.27 10.32
CA THR A 129 -13.92 -16.67 11.72
C THR A 129 -14.10 -15.43 12.59
N GLU A 130 -15.36 -15.26 12.96
CA GLU A 130 -15.89 -14.66 14.20
C GLU A 130 -15.27 -13.35 14.69
N SER A 131 -15.91 -12.25 14.32
CA SER A 131 -15.90 -11.02 15.11
C SER A 131 -16.48 -11.31 16.50
N THR A 132 -15.64 -11.58 17.48
CA THR A 132 -16.07 -11.62 18.88
C THR A 132 -16.34 -10.18 19.33
N GLU A 133 -17.47 -9.97 19.99
CA GLU A 133 -18.00 -8.67 20.46
C GLU A 133 -17.11 -7.92 21.49
N GLU A 134 -15.90 -8.43 21.79
CA GLU A 134 -15.00 -7.87 22.82
C GLU A 134 -14.28 -6.58 22.41
N ASP A 135 -14.16 -6.27 21.11
CA ASP A 135 -13.47 -5.05 20.67
C ASP A 135 -14.25 -3.75 20.98
N ALA A 136 -15.53 -3.85 21.35
CA ALA A 136 -16.33 -2.70 21.79
C ALA A 136 -16.08 -2.30 23.26
N ALA A 137 -15.40 -3.13 24.05
CA ALA A 137 -15.21 -2.91 25.49
C ALA A 137 -13.88 -2.23 25.86
N LEU A 138 -12.90 -2.18 24.95
CA LEU A 138 -11.58 -1.62 25.22
C LEU A 138 -11.45 -0.12 24.91
N SER A 139 -12.54 0.58 24.61
CA SER A 139 -12.51 2.03 24.34
C SER A 139 -12.66 2.91 25.59
N GLU A 140 -12.80 2.34 26.79
CA GLU A 140 -13.02 3.12 28.01
C GLU A 140 -11.74 3.42 28.80
N ASP A 141 -10.64 2.74 28.53
CA ASP A 141 -9.38 2.89 29.29
C ASP A 141 -8.18 3.16 28.37
N GLU A 142 -8.06 4.36 27.79
CA GLU A 142 -6.75 4.92 27.44
C GLU A 142 -6.83 6.44 27.21
N ASP A 143 -5.99 7.17 27.94
CA ASP A 143 -5.61 8.59 27.77
C ASP A 143 -6.50 9.70 28.37
N VAL A 144 -6.66 9.68 29.71
CA VAL A 144 -6.80 10.93 30.48
C VAL A 144 -5.41 11.53 30.68
N TYR A 145 -4.98 12.41 29.78
CA TYR A 145 -3.82 13.27 30.04
C TYR A 145 -4.24 14.38 31.01
N ILE A 146 -3.88 14.23 32.29
CA ILE A 146 -3.92 15.31 33.27
C ILE A 146 -2.80 16.30 32.89
N TYR A 147 -3.19 17.54 32.56
CA TYR A 147 -2.26 18.65 32.56
C TYR A 147 -2.22 19.20 34.00
N ASP A 148 -1.05 19.11 34.63
CA ASP A 148 -0.72 19.84 35.87
C ASP A 148 -0.56 21.35 35.60
#